data_AF-A0A3A0CRV7-F1
#
_entry.id   AF-A0A3A0CRV7-F1
#
_cell.length_a   1.000
_cell.length_b   1.000
_cell.length_c   1.000
_cell.angle_alpha   90.00
_cell.angle_beta   90.00
_cell.angle_gamma   90.00
#
_symmetry.space_group_name_H-M   'P 1'
#
loop_
_entity.id
_entity.type
_entity.pdbx_description
1 polymer ?
#
loop_
_entity_poly.entity_id
_entity_poly.type
_entity_poly.pdbx_seq_one_letter_code
_entity_poly.pdbx_strand_id
1 'polypeptide(L)'
;MYSRKSSAALRRLTIVTVCGPLLLSARYAHAQSAEAKDRAQAESREAERQRRQREAEDARTKQLIERFSASVKDTSALLQKLEDRVAVLDKQTQDLLTNDDGKRLAQDKLAFFAYLRVREEPIASLEQVRARKEQADAILQTLEAELKRVNVGWLPDETQRRDVDGLYFWGRDRLEQIERQEALLANAIARSPKEANLSEAKTLDVVIREYEARQMESWLAAKVQGAESAQAEGREKIRESARIAELEKAALEAERLLKEERAKLASMKAEYELMLQKRETEEYKRRVETETKLRDLAAEVDRLKQMADAQRFAKDAEAKGEVAKTMSEAQKQLLIQKCNDPEVRRILAPFLAEGYTQPGLSGQQPDRVPISLNRLAGFGALNPDKRGMCQLIIVATWKVDKVRPRWPVPVDFDRLTPEQIEMVKKAQQLLIELGPILVEQKMLSP
;
A
#
# COMPACT_ATOMS: atom_id res chain seq x y z
N MET A 1 45.88 11.53 6.27
CA MET A 1 45.12 12.64 6.88
C MET A 1 45.45 12.70 8.37
N TYR A 2 46.32 13.63 8.77
CA TYR A 2 46.65 14.13 10.13
C TYR A 2 48.02 14.84 9.93
N SER A 3 48.03 16.00 9.29
CA SER A 3 47.87 17.32 9.91
C SER A 3 48.95 17.60 10.97
N ARG A 4 50.16 17.97 10.52
CA ARG A 4 51.09 18.78 11.32
C ARG A 4 50.93 20.22 10.89
N LYS A 5 50.36 21.01 11.82
CA LYS A 5 50.11 22.44 11.71
C LYS A 5 51.43 23.22 11.68
N SER A 6 51.46 24.16 10.74
CA SER A 6 52.25 25.39 10.74
C SER A 6 51.93 26.24 11.98
N SER A 7 52.95 26.84 12.60
CA SER A 7 52.78 28.10 13.35
C SER A 7 53.98 29.01 13.10
N ALA A 8 53.65 30.18 12.56
CA ALA A 8 54.52 31.28 12.21
C ALA A 8 54.93 32.14 13.41
N ALA A 9 55.90 33.02 13.11
CA ALA A 9 56.07 34.38 13.64
C ALA A 9 56.55 34.46 15.11
N LEU A 10 57.51 35.30 15.46
CA LEU A 10 57.51 36.75 15.30
C LEU A 10 58.90 37.27 15.69
N ARG A 11 59.42 38.20 14.89
CA ARG A 11 60.49 39.11 15.29
C ARG A 11 59.98 40.00 16.42
N ARG A 12 60.63 40.00 17.58
CA ARG A 12 60.66 41.17 18.47
C ARG A 12 62.04 41.35 19.07
N LEU A 13 62.64 42.46 18.64
CA LEU A 13 63.76 43.12 19.27
C LEU A 13 63.31 43.63 20.64
N THR A 14 64.06 43.38 21.71
CA THR A 14 63.90 44.11 22.98
C THR A 14 65.26 44.23 23.65
N ILE A 15 65.77 45.45 23.67
CA ILE A 15 66.94 45.89 24.42
C ILE A 15 66.40 46.45 25.74
N VAL A 16 66.76 45.88 26.90
CA VAL A 16 66.85 46.63 28.17
C VAL A 16 67.94 46.03 29.07
N THR A 17 69.00 46.81 29.16
CA THR A 17 69.96 47.16 30.22
C THR A 17 69.78 46.62 31.65
N VAL A 18 70.87 45.95 32.11
CA VAL A 18 71.63 46.06 33.38
C VAL A 18 70.87 46.30 34.70
N CYS A 19 70.98 45.36 35.64
CA CYS A 19 71.67 45.51 36.95
C CYS A 19 71.55 44.22 37.77
N GLY A 20 72.64 43.85 38.48
CA GLY A 20 72.86 42.57 39.16
C GLY A 20 71.98 42.30 40.40
N PRO A 21 72.30 41.31 41.27
CA PRO A 21 73.68 40.95 41.66
C PRO A 21 74.02 39.46 41.60
N LEU A 22 75.30 39.27 41.25
CA LEU A 22 76.20 38.22 41.71
C LEU A 22 76.01 37.94 43.21
N LEU A 23 75.47 36.78 43.58
CA LEU A 23 75.76 36.05 44.84
C LEU A 23 75.11 34.65 44.87
N LEU A 24 74.97 34.01 43.70
CA LEU A 24 74.51 32.61 43.59
C LEU A 24 75.46 31.70 42.79
N SER A 25 76.53 32.24 42.18
CA SER A 25 77.45 31.47 41.32
C SER A 25 78.52 30.65 42.05
N ALA A 26 78.83 30.96 43.32
CA ALA A 26 79.88 30.24 44.05
C ALA A 26 79.44 28.85 44.57
N ARG A 27 78.14 28.59 44.71
CA ARG A 27 77.62 27.21 44.91
C ARG A 27 77.48 26.43 43.60
N TYR A 28 77.42 27.12 42.46
CA TYR A 28 77.32 26.46 41.15
C TYR A 28 78.66 25.85 40.70
N ALA A 29 79.81 26.47 40.99
CA ALA A 29 81.10 25.99 40.51
C ALA A 29 81.58 24.68 41.19
N HIS A 30 81.37 24.52 42.50
CA HIS A 30 81.67 23.25 43.18
C HIS A 30 80.64 22.15 42.90
N ALA A 31 79.36 22.50 42.67
CA ALA A 31 78.37 21.56 42.18
C ALA A 31 78.73 21.05 40.77
N GLN A 32 79.17 21.92 39.85
CA GLN A 32 79.56 21.54 38.49
C GLN A 32 80.79 20.61 38.43
N SER A 33 81.76 20.74 39.34
CA SER A 33 82.94 19.88 39.39
C SER A 33 82.64 18.48 39.96
N ALA A 34 81.80 18.38 40.99
CA ALA A 34 81.35 17.09 41.51
C ALA A 34 80.46 16.37 40.47
N GLU A 35 79.55 17.12 39.82
CA GLU A 35 78.71 16.59 38.75
C GLU A 35 79.51 16.07 37.55
N ALA A 36 80.61 16.73 37.16
CA ALA A 36 81.43 16.28 36.02
C ALA A 36 82.11 14.93 36.27
N LYS A 37 82.61 14.71 37.50
CA LYS A 37 83.22 13.43 37.89
C LYS A 37 82.17 12.32 38.00
N ASP A 38 81.00 12.63 38.55
CA ASP A 38 79.89 11.68 38.63
C ASP A 38 79.35 11.31 37.24
N ARG A 39 79.29 12.27 36.30
CA ARG A 39 78.94 12.02 34.88
C ARG A 39 79.95 11.10 34.20
N ALA A 40 81.25 11.36 34.33
CA ALA A 40 82.29 10.51 33.73
C ALA A 40 82.28 9.08 34.30
N GLN A 41 82.03 8.93 35.60
CA GLN A 41 81.86 7.60 36.22
C GLN A 41 80.57 6.90 35.77
N ALA A 42 79.47 7.65 35.59
CA ALA A 42 78.22 7.11 35.06
C ALA A 42 78.40 6.63 33.61
N GLU A 43 79.02 7.45 32.75
CA GLU A 43 79.32 7.10 31.35
C GLU A 43 80.23 5.88 31.24
N SER A 44 81.27 5.78 32.08
CA SER A 44 82.15 4.59 32.10
C SER A 44 81.40 3.32 32.53
N ARG A 45 80.51 3.41 33.53
CA ARG A 45 79.67 2.28 33.96
C ARG A 45 78.66 1.90 32.87
N GLU A 46 78.10 2.87 32.16
CA GLU A 46 77.20 2.62 31.03
C GLU A 46 77.93 1.95 29.85
N ALA A 47 79.12 2.42 29.49
CA ALA A 47 79.95 1.82 28.46
C ALA A 47 80.34 0.38 28.82
N GLU A 48 80.68 0.10 30.08
CA GLU A 48 80.97 -1.26 30.53
C GLU A 48 79.73 -2.16 30.48
N ARG A 49 78.56 -1.65 30.88
CA ARG A 49 77.29 -2.39 30.73
C ARG A 49 76.99 -2.69 29.27
N GLN A 50 77.17 -1.73 28.37
CA GLN A 50 76.98 -1.93 26.94
C GLN A 50 77.97 -2.97 26.38
N ARG A 51 79.22 -2.94 26.81
CA ARG A 51 80.22 -3.94 26.40
C ARG A 51 79.83 -5.34 26.88
N ARG A 52 79.45 -5.51 28.15
CA ARG A 52 78.98 -6.81 28.68
C ARG A 52 77.71 -7.28 27.99
N GLN A 53 76.79 -6.37 27.66
CA GLN A 53 75.60 -6.69 26.88
C GLN A 53 75.96 -7.20 25.48
N ARG A 54 76.86 -6.51 24.77
CA ARG A 54 77.36 -6.96 23.45
C ARG A 54 78.06 -8.31 23.53
N GLU A 55 78.97 -8.50 24.49
CA GLU A 55 79.66 -9.78 24.69
C GLU A 55 78.66 -10.92 24.99
N ALA A 56 77.61 -10.65 25.77
CA ALA A 56 76.55 -11.61 26.04
C ALA A 56 75.66 -11.90 24.82
N GLU A 57 75.33 -10.88 24.02
CA GLU A 57 74.57 -11.02 22.77
C GLU A 57 75.38 -11.79 21.71
N ASP A 58 76.67 -11.52 21.60
CA ASP A 58 77.60 -12.23 20.72
C ASP A 58 77.73 -13.69 21.14
N ALA A 59 77.87 -13.97 22.44
CA ALA A 59 77.91 -15.33 22.97
C ALA A 59 76.61 -16.10 22.69
N ARG A 60 75.45 -15.45 22.88
CA ARG A 60 74.14 -16.05 22.54
C ARG A 60 74.01 -16.32 21.05
N THR A 61 74.45 -15.39 20.20
CA THR A 61 74.41 -15.54 18.74
C THR A 61 75.29 -16.71 18.29
N LYS A 62 76.51 -16.83 18.82
CA LYS A 62 77.40 -17.98 18.57
C LYS A 62 76.75 -19.30 18.96
N GLN A 63 76.17 -19.39 20.15
CA GLN A 63 75.46 -20.59 20.60
C GLN A 63 74.28 -20.96 19.70
N LEU A 64 73.53 -19.97 19.18
CA LEU A 64 72.43 -20.22 18.24
C LEU A 64 72.93 -20.75 16.90
N ILE A 65 74.03 -20.19 16.37
CA ILE A 65 74.63 -20.65 15.11
C ILE A 65 75.19 -22.07 15.27
N GLU A 66 75.89 -22.35 16.38
CA GLU A 66 76.42 -23.69 16.68
C GLU A 66 75.30 -24.73 16.78
N ARG A 67 74.21 -24.41 17.49
CA ARG A 67 73.04 -25.30 17.58
C ARG A 67 72.38 -25.52 16.22
N PHE A 68 72.22 -24.46 15.43
CA PHE A 68 71.65 -24.59 14.09
C PHE A 68 72.56 -25.40 13.16
N SER A 69 73.88 -25.19 13.21
CA SER A 69 74.88 -25.99 12.48
C SER A 69 74.80 -27.47 12.85
N ALA A 70 74.72 -27.78 14.14
CA ALA A 70 74.54 -29.16 14.61
C ALA A 70 73.25 -29.76 14.07
N SER A 71 72.14 -29.02 14.10
CA SER A 71 70.86 -29.46 13.55
C SER A 71 70.94 -29.75 12.05
N VAL A 72 71.62 -28.90 11.25
CA VAL A 72 71.76 -29.14 9.80
C VAL A 72 72.60 -30.38 9.54
N LYS A 73 73.68 -30.59 10.32
CA LYS A 73 74.52 -31.80 10.23
C LYS A 73 73.76 -33.07 10.58
N ASP A 74 72.96 -33.03 11.64
CA ASP A 74 72.10 -34.15 12.05
C ASP A 74 71.07 -34.47 10.97
N THR A 75 70.46 -33.45 10.36
CA THR A 75 69.53 -33.60 9.23
C THR A 75 70.22 -34.20 8.01
N SER A 76 71.41 -33.73 7.62
CA SER A 76 72.17 -34.30 6.49
C SER A 76 72.55 -35.77 6.76
N ALA A 77 73.04 -36.09 7.96
CA ALA A 77 73.35 -37.47 8.34
C ALA A 77 72.12 -38.39 8.33
N LEU A 78 70.96 -37.89 8.78
CA LEU A 78 69.69 -38.62 8.72
C LEU A 78 69.28 -38.90 7.27
N LEU A 79 69.40 -37.90 6.38
CA LEU A 79 69.07 -38.05 4.97
C LEU A 79 70.07 -38.97 4.24
N GLN A 80 71.34 -38.98 4.62
CA GLN A 80 72.31 -39.97 4.13
C GLN A 80 71.89 -41.39 4.53
N LYS A 81 71.54 -41.62 5.80
CA LYS A 81 71.06 -42.92 6.25
C LYS A 81 69.81 -43.36 5.50
N LEU A 82 68.90 -42.41 5.23
CA LEU A 82 67.71 -42.66 4.42
C LEU A 82 68.08 -43.05 2.98
N GLU A 83 69.02 -42.33 2.36
CA GLU A 83 69.52 -42.60 1.01
C GLU A 83 70.09 -44.02 0.91
N ASP A 84 70.94 -44.41 1.86
CA ASP A 84 71.57 -45.73 1.90
C ASP A 84 70.52 -46.85 1.98
N ARG A 85 69.47 -46.66 2.78
CA ARG A 85 68.41 -47.66 2.92
C ARG A 85 67.47 -47.73 1.72
N VAL A 86 67.11 -46.59 1.13
CA VAL A 86 66.38 -46.58 -0.14
C VAL A 86 67.16 -47.34 -1.20
N ALA A 87 68.48 -47.10 -1.30
CA ALA A 87 69.33 -47.77 -2.27
C ALA A 87 69.42 -49.29 -2.02
N VAL A 88 69.53 -49.72 -0.75
CA VAL A 88 69.53 -51.15 -0.39
C VAL A 88 68.20 -51.79 -0.71
N LEU A 89 67.07 -51.16 -0.36
CA LEU A 89 65.74 -51.68 -0.63
C LEU A 89 65.46 -51.76 -2.13
N ASP A 90 65.80 -50.72 -2.90
CA ASP A 90 65.65 -50.70 -4.36
C ASP A 90 66.45 -51.84 -4.99
N LYS A 91 67.73 -51.98 -4.63
CA LYS A 91 68.56 -53.10 -5.08
C LYS A 91 67.96 -54.46 -4.71
N GLN A 92 67.50 -54.62 -3.47
CA GLN A 92 66.87 -55.87 -3.02
C GLN A 92 65.62 -56.18 -3.85
N THR A 93 64.78 -55.18 -4.15
CA THR A 93 63.60 -55.37 -5.00
C THR A 93 63.99 -55.77 -6.42
N GLN A 94 65.02 -55.16 -7.01
CA GLN A 94 65.52 -55.54 -8.34
C GLN A 94 66.09 -56.96 -8.37
N ASP A 95 66.89 -57.33 -7.37
CA ASP A 95 67.49 -58.67 -7.26
C ASP A 95 66.40 -59.75 -7.16
N LEU A 96 65.30 -59.48 -6.42
CA LEU A 96 64.14 -60.36 -6.29
C LEU A 96 63.38 -60.59 -7.60
N LEU A 97 63.59 -59.80 -8.65
CA LEU A 97 62.93 -60.07 -9.93
C LEU A 97 63.41 -61.37 -10.58
N THR A 98 64.66 -61.76 -10.33
CA THR A 98 65.34 -62.84 -11.06
C THR A 98 65.90 -63.94 -10.16
N ASN A 99 66.13 -63.66 -8.87
CA ASN A 99 66.70 -64.64 -7.95
C ASN A 99 65.68 -65.71 -7.49
N ASP A 100 66.20 -66.71 -6.76
CA ASP A 100 65.41 -67.85 -6.28
C ASP A 100 64.38 -67.47 -5.21
N ASP A 101 64.67 -66.48 -4.35
CA ASP A 101 63.69 -65.97 -3.39
C ASP A 101 62.51 -65.28 -4.09
N GLY A 102 62.78 -64.58 -5.18
CA GLY A 102 61.79 -64.03 -6.10
C GLY A 102 60.85 -65.08 -6.67
N LYS A 103 61.40 -66.21 -7.13
CA LYS A 103 60.60 -67.34 -7.60
C LYS A 103 59.70 -67.90 -6.50
N ARG A 104 60.16 -67.94 -5.25
CA ARG A 104 59.34 -68.37 -4.10
C ARG A 104 58.23 -67.37 -3.78
N LEU A 105 58.55 -66.06 -3.78
CA LEU A 105 57.56 -64.99 -3.62
C LEU A 105 56.45 -65.09 -4.68
N ALA A 106 56.83 -65.40 -5.92
CA ALA A 106 55.90 -65.52 -7.04
C ALA A 106 54.87 -66.67 -6.88
N GLN A 107 55.17 -67.68 -6.06
CA GLN A 107 54.27 -68.80 -5.77
C GLN A 107 53.31 -68.52 -4.60
N ASP A 108 53.68 -67.65 -3.65
CA ASP A 108 52.81 -67.24 -2.55
C ASP A 108 52.09 -65.94 -2.90
N LYS A 109 50.78 -66.02 -3.12
CA LYS A 109 49.93 -64.86 -3.46
C LYS A 109 50.08 -63.71 -2.46
N LEU A 110 50.19 -63.98 -1.15
CA LEU A 110 50.31 -62.91 -0.15
C LEU A 110 51.68 -62.25 -0.19
N ALA A 111 52.74 -63.06 -0.37
CA ALA A 111 54.10 -62.57 -0.47
C ALA A 111 54.33 -61.79 -1.78
N PHE A 112 53.73 -62.24 -2.89
CA PHE A 112 53.69 -61.54 -4.17
C PHE A 112 53.08 -60.14 -4.04
N PHE A 113 51.92 -60.00 -3.38
CA PHE A 113 51.30 -58.68 -3.19
C PHE A 113 52.07 -57.78 -2.23
N ALA A 114 52.72 -58.35 -1.21
CA ALA A 114 53.61 -57.59 -0.35
C ALA A 114 54.79 -57.00 -1.14
N TYR A 115 55.38 -57.79 -2.05
CA TYR A 115 56.41 -57.31 -2.97
C TYR A 115 55.87 -56.23 -3.92
N LEU A 116 54.74 -56.48 -4.59
CA LEU A 116 54.14 -55.51 -5.51
C LEU A 116 53.89 -54.16 -4.83
N ARG A 117 53.40 -54.17 -3.59
CA ARG A 117 53.17 -52.94 -2.83
C ARG A 117 54.47 -52.15 -2.60
N VAL A 118 55.57 -52.81 -2.26
CA VAL A 118 56.86 -52.13 -2.07
C VAL A 118 57.39 -51.55 -3.39
N ARG A 119 57.20 -52.27 -4.50
CA ARG A 119 57.66 -51.85 -5.83
C ARG A 119 56.82 -50.73 -6.45
N GLU A 120 55.49 -50.84 -6.38
CA GLU A 120 54.55 -49.90 -7.02
C GLU A 120 54.36 -48.63 -6.18
N GLU A 121 54.48 -48.72 -4.85
CA GLU A 121 54.31 -47.61 -3.92
C GLU A 121 55.59 -47.40 -3.08
N PRO A 122 56.73 -47.00 -3.68
CA PRO A 122 57.92 -46.68 -2.93
C PRO A 122 57.69 -45.45 -2.05
N ILE A 123 58.07 -45.53 -0.78
CA ILE A 123 57.86 -44.44 0.20
C ILE A 123 58.59 -43.15 -0.18
N ALA A 124 59.78 -43.29 -0.76
CA ALA A 124 60.57 -42.21 -1.33
C ALA A 124 61.41 -42.76 -2.48
N SER A 125 61.55 -41.99 -3.56
CA SER A 125 62.51 -42.32 -4.62
C SER A 125 63.93 -41.92 -4.21
N LEU A 126 64.94 -42.63 -4.73
CA LEU A 126 66.34 -42.31 -4.47
C LEU A 126 66.68 -40.87 -4.91
N GLU A 127 66.14 -40.44 -6.03
CA GLU A 127 66.28 -39.07 -6.55
C GLU A 127 65.71 -38.03 -5.59
N GLN A 128 64.53 -38.31 -5.01
CA GLN A 128 63.89 -37.40 -4.07
C GLN A 128 64.72 -37.26 -2.78
N VAL A 129 65.26 -38.36 -2.26
CA VAL A 129 66.12 -38.32 -1.07
C VAL A 129 67.42 -37.55 -1.36
N ARG A 130 68.05 -37.80 -2.52
CA ARG A 130 69.27 -37.08 -2.94
C ARG A 130 69.03 -35.58 -3.06
N ALA A 131 67.97 -35.16 -3.73
CA ALA A 131 67.63 -33.74 -3.86
C ALA A 131 67.44 -33.06 -2.49
N ARG A 132 66.80 -33.75 -1.54
CA ARG A 132 66.59 -33.24 -0.17
C ARG A 132 67.88 -33.18 0.63
N LYS A 133 68.76 -34.16 0.46
CA LYS A 133 70.09 -34.17 1.08
C LYS A 133 70.98 -33.07 0.52
N GLU A 134 71.02 -32.89 -0.80
CA GLU A 134 71.72 -31.78 -1.47
C GLU A 134 71.24 -30.42 -0.95
N GLN A 135 69.94 -30.27 -0.69
CA GLN A 135 69.38 -29.07 -0.06
C GLN A 135 69.95 -28.86 1.35
N ALA A 136 70.01 -29.90 2.19
CA ALA A 136 70.60 -29.81 3.53
C ALA A 136 72.11 -29.47 3.47
N ASP A 137 72.84 -30.12 2.56
CA ASP A 137 74.27 -29.93 2.37
C ASP A 137 74.59 -28.51 1.86
N ALA A 138 73.74 -27.95 0.99
CA ALA A 138 73.87 -26.56 0.52
C ALA A 138 73.69 -25.55 1.66
N ILE A 139 72.72 -25.78 2.56
CA ILE A 139 72.53 -24.95 3.76
C ILE A 139 73.77 -25.05 4.67
N LEU A 140 74.30 -26.27 4.86
CA LEU A 140 75.49 -26.50 5.68
C LEU A 140 76.72 -25.79 5.10
N GLN A 141 76.97 -25.91 3.79
CA GLN A 141 78.08 -25.24 3.11
C GLN A 141 77.98 -23.71 3.21
N THR A 142 76.77 -23.16 3.06
CA THR A 142 76.52 -21.71 3.22
C THR A 142 76.85 -21.27 4.64
N LEU A 143 76.43 -22.04 5.65
CA LEU A 143 76.70 -21.75 7.05
C LEU A 143 78.19 -21.83 7.38
N GLU A 144 78.91 -22.83 6.85
CA GLU A 144 80.36 -22.96 7.05
C GLU A 144 81.14 -21.83 6.37
N ALA A 145 80.67 -21.35 5.21
CA ALA A 145 81.26 -20.20 4.53
C ALA A 145 81.06 -18.90 5.32
N GLU A 146 79.86 -18.68 5.88
CA GLU A 146 79.57 -17.49 6.68
C GLU A 146 80.29 -17.51 8.04
N LEU A 147 80.43 -18.68 8.68
CA LEU A 147 81.23 -18.83 9.91
C LEU A 147 82.70 -18.45 9.70
N LYS A 148 83.27 -18.70 8.53
CA LYS A 148 84.65 -18.32 8.19
C LYS A 148 84.83 -16.82 7.97
N ARG A 149 83.77 -16.09 7.60
CA ARG A 149 83.84 -14.66 7.22
C ARG A 149 83.90 -13.68 8.39
N VAL A 150 83.89 -14.14 9.65
CA VAL A 150 84.00 -13.30 10.87
C VAL A 150 82.97 -12.16 10.89
N ASN A 151 81.81 -12.32 10.25
CA ASN A 151 80.74 -11.32 10.31
C ASN A 151 79.89 -11.56 11.57
N VAL A 152 80.22 -10.81 12.62
CA VAL A 152 79.44 -10.73 13.86
C VAL A 152 78.10 -10.07 13.51
N GLY A 153 77.05 -10.88 13.37
CA GLY A 153 75.69 -10.38 13.10
C GLY A 153 74.84 -11.21 12.14
N TRP A 154 75.39 -12.23 11.47
CA TRP A 154 74.56 -13.15 10.69
C TRP A 154 73.82 -14.13 11.62
N LEU A 155 72.51 -14.22 11.48
CA LEU A 155 71.64 -15.17 12.18
C LEU A 155 70.82 -15.92 11.12
N PRO A 156 70.66 -17.25 11.23
CA PRO A 156 69.77 -17.99 10.35
C PRO A 156 68.37 -17.41 10.46
N ASP A 157 67.80 -17.07 9.31
CA ASP A 157 66.43 -16.57 9.25
C ASP A 157 65.43 -17.66 9.66
N GLU A 158 64.20 -17.24 9.97
CA GLU A 158 63.18 -18.18 10.41
C GLU A 158 62.82 -19.19 9.31
N THR A 159 62.97 -18.81 8.04
CA THR A 159 62.73 -19.67 6.88
C THR A 159 63.74 -20.82 6.80
N GLN A 160 65.04 -20.55 6.94
CA GLN A 160 66.11 -21.54 6.95
C GLN A 160 65.95 -22.53 8.11
N ARG A 161 65.50 -22.06 9.28
CA ARG A 161 65.20 -22.93 10.41
C ARG A 161 64.04 -23.88 10.11
N ARG A 162 62.93 -23.33 9.60
CA ARG A 162 61.77 -24.13 9.20
C ARG A 162 62.11 -25.11 8.08
N ASP A 163 62.99 -24.73 7.14
CA ASP A 163 63.43 -25.61 6.06
C ASP A 163 64.24 -26.79 6.61
N VAL A 164 65.20 -26.55 7.51
CA VAL A 164 65.99 -27.62 8.14
C VAL A 164 65.10 -28.54 9.00
N ASP A 165 64.19 -27.97 9.79
CA ASP A 165 63.22 -28.73 10.58
C ASP A 165 62.31 -29.57 9.67
N GLY A 166 61.84 -28.99 8.56
CA GLY A 166 61.02 -29.68 7.57
C GLY A 166 61.75 -30.86 6.93
N LEU A 167 63.03 -30.66 6.57
CA LEU A 167 63.90 -31.73 6.05
C LEU A 167 64.12 -32.84 7.10
N TYR A 168 64.36 -32.47 8.36
CA TYR A 168 64.54 -33.42 9.46
C TYR A 168 63.30 -34.29 9.68
N PHE A 169 62.13 -33.66 9.85
CA PHE A 169 60.88 -34.39 10.10
C PHE A 169 60.49 -35.26 8.91
N TRP A 170 60.67 -34.76 7.68
CA TRP A 170 60.46 -35.55 6.48
C TRP A 170 61.39 -36.77 6.45
N GLY A 171 62.70 -36.57 6.67
CA GLY A 171 63.68 -37.65 6.67
C GLY A 171 63.39 -38.71 7.73
N ARG A 172 62.97 -38.30 8.93
CA ARG A 172 62.63 -39.19 10.04
C ARG A 172 61.39 -40.04 9.75
N ASP A 173 60.31 -39.40 9.28
CA ASP A 173 59.06 -40.09 8.92
C ASP A 173 59.29 -41.12 7.79
N ARG A 174 60.02 -40.71 6.73
CA ARG A 174 60.34 -41.62 5.63
C ARG A 174 61.26 -42.75 6.05
N LEU A 175 62.22 -42.50 6.95
CA LEU A 175 63.09 -43.54 7.48
C LEU A 175 62.27 -44.61 8.18
N GLU A 176 61.36 -44.22 9.09
CA GLU A 176 60.48 -45.15 9.81
C GLU A 176 59.63 -45.99 8.84
N GLN A 177 59.05 -45.35 7.82
CA GLN A 177 58.22 -46.03 6.83
C GLN A 177 59.01 -47.01 5.96
N ILE A 178 60.27 -46.70 5.64
CA ILE A 178 61.17 -47.62 4.94
C ILE A 178 61.50 -48.83 5.80
N GLU A 179 61.75 -48.65 7.11
CA GLU A 179 61.98 -49.82 7.98
C GLU A 179 60.77 -50.76 8.00
N ARG A 180 59.55 -50.19 7.93
CA ARG A 180 58.32 -50.98 7.82
C ARG A 180 58.22 -51.70 6.47
N GLN A 181 58.61 -51.09 5.36
CA GLN A 181 58.65 -51.75 4.05
C GLN A 181 59.70 -52.86 3.99
N GLU A 182 60.90 -52.61 4.50
CA GLU A 182 61.96 -53.62 4.62
C GLU A 182 61.48 -54.82 5.47
N ALA A 183 60.85 -54.56 6.63
CA ALA A 183 60.29 -55.61 7.47
C ALA A 183 59.16 -56.38 6.78
N LEU A 184 58.29 -55.69 6.04
CA LEU A 184 57.22 -56.31 5.26
C LEU A 184 57.79 -57.23 4.17
N LEU A 185 58.82 -56.78 3.44
CA LEU A 185 59.48 -57.57 2.42
C LEU A 185 60.24 -58.76 3.02
N ALA A 186 60.98 -58.56 4.11
CA ALA A 186 61.67 -59.63 4.82
C ALA A 186 60.71 -60.71 5.33
N ASN A 187 59.55 -60.30 5.87
CA ASN A 187 58.51 -61.23 6.31
C ASN A 187 57.88 -61.99 5.14
N ALA A 188 57.67 -61.33 3.98
CA ALA A 188 57.19 -61.98 2.77
C ALA A 188 58.17 -63.06 2.28
N ILE A 189 59.47 -62.74 2.26
CA ILE A 189 60.54 -63.70 1.90
C ILE A 189 60.57 -64.86 2.90
N ALA A 190 60.54 -64.57 4.20
CA ALA A 190 60.61 -65.59 5.25
C ALA A 190 59.40 -66.56 5.23
N ARG A 191 58.22 -66.06 4.85
CA ARG A 191 56.99 -66.85 4.74
C ARG A 191 56.93 -67.70 3.47
N SER A 192 57.66 -67.30 2.43
CA SER A 192 57.62 -67.98 1.13
C SER A 192 58.02 -69.47 1.25
N PRO A 193 57.42 -70.36 0.43
CA PRO A 193 57.61 -71.80 0.56
C PRO A 193 59.07 -72.19 0.28
N LYS A 194 59.75 -72.74 1.29
CA LYS A 194 61.15 -73.17 1.18
C LYS A 194 61.35 -74.40 0.30
N GLU A 195 60.35 -75.28 0.26
CA GLU A 195 60.36 -76.57 -0.46
C GLU A 195 59.85 -76.47 -1.91
N ALA A 196 59.66 -75.25 -2.43
CA ALA A 196 59.24 -75.03 -3.81
C ALA A 196 60.25 -75.57 -4.84
N ASN A 197 59.76 -76.20 -5.91
CA ASN A 197 60.61 -76.62 -7.03
C ASN A 197 61.03 -75.40 -7.89
N LEU A 198 62.23 -74.87 -7.62
CA LEU A 198 62.73 -73.63 -8.23
C LEU A 198 63.18 -73.76 -9.70
N SER A 199 63.40 -74.99 -10.18
CA SER A 199 63.80 -75.21 -11.59
C SER A 199 62.63 -75.03 -12.56
N GLU A 200 61.41 -75.27 -12.10
CA GLU A 200 60.18 -75.12 -12.90
C GLU A 200 59.44 -73.81 -12.59
N ALA A 201 59.78 -73.14 -11.49
CA ALA A 201 59.16 -71.91 -11.06
C ALA A 201 59.49 -70.74 -12.01
N LYS A 202 58.44 -70.01 -12.42
CA LYS A 202 58.58 -68.74 -13.15
C LYS A 202 59.29 -67.71 -12.26
N THR A 203 60.09 -66.86 -12.87
CA THR A 203 60.67 -65.70 -12.17
C THR A 203 59.58 -64.71 -11.77
N LEU A 204 59.87 -63.92 -10.74
CA LEU A 204 58.93 -62.91 -10.25
C LEU A 204 58.57 -61.90 -11.34
N ASP A 205 59.54 -61.48 -12.17
CA ASP A 205 59.30 -60.60 -13.32
C ASP A 205 58.25 -61.16 -14.29
N VAL A 206 58.33 -62.45 -14.63
CA VAL A 206 57.36 -63.10 -15.53
C VAL A 206 55.97 -63.11 -14.90
N VAL A 207 55.86 -63.43 -13.61
CA VAL A 207 54.56 -63.44 -12.91
C VAL A 207 53.97 -62.05 -12.79
N ILE A 208 54.78 -61.00 -12.61
CA ILE A 208 54.32 -59.61 -12.60
C ILE A 208 53.76 -59.22 -13.97
N ARG A 209 54.46 -59.52 -15.06
CA ARG A 209 53.94 -59.23 -16.42
C ARG A 209 52.65 -59.98 -16.72
N GLU A 210 52.52 -61.23 -16.29
CA GLU A 210 51.27 -61.99 -16.42
C GLU A 210 50.13 -61.37 -15.60
N TYR A 211 50.44 -60.87 -14.40
CA TYR A 211 49.48 -60.16 -13.57
C TYR A 211 49.04 -58.83 -14.20
N GLU A 212 49.97 -58.01 -14.68
CA GLU A 212 49.70 -56.75 -15.38
C GLU A 212 48.85 -56.97 -16.64
N ALA A 213 49.16 -57.99 -17.44
CA ALA A 213 48.37 -58.37 -18.61
C ALA A 213 46.92 -58.74 -18.23
N ARG A 214 46.74 -59.55 -17.17
CA ARG A 214 45.40 -59.89 -16.66
C ARG A 214 44.65 -58.67 -16.14
N GLN A 215 45.33 -57.75 -15.46
CA GLN A 215 44.71 -56.50 -15.00
C GLN A 215 44.22 -55.67 -16.18
N MET A 216 45.05 -55.53 -17.22
CA MET A 216 44.68 -54.81 -18.44
C MET A 216 43.48 -55.44 -19.15
N GLU A 217 43.46 -56.77 -19.30
CA GLU A 217 42.32 -57.52 -19.85
C GLU A 217 41.06 -57.30 -19.02
N SER A 218 41.16 -57.37 -17.69
CA SER A 218 40.02 -57.15 -16.79
C SER A 218 39.48 -55.72 -16.88
N TRP A 219 40.36 -54.73 -17.01
CA TRP A 219 39.97 -53.33 -17.21
C TRP A 219 39.27 -53.11 -18.55
N LEU A 220 39.78 -53.71 -19.63
CA LEU A 220 39.14 -53.68 -20.95
C LEU A 220 37.77 -54.34 -20.92
N ALA A 221 37.65 -55.52 -20.29
CA ALA A 221 36.37 -56.20 -20.11
C ALA A 221 35.38 -55.34 -19.31
N ALA A 222 35.82 -54.75 -18.20
CA ALA A 222 34.98 -53.86 -17.39
C ALA A 222 34.54 -52.60 -18.17
N LYS A 223 35.42 -52.05 -19.01
CA LYS A 223 35.10 -50.91 -19.89
C LYS A 223 34.05 -51.26 -20.94
N VAL A 224 34.18 -52.44 -21.57
CA VAL A 224 33.19 -52.94 -22.54
C VAL A 224 31.84 -53.16 -21.86
N GLN A 225 31.84 -53.87 -20.73
CA GLN A 225 30.62 -54.11 -19.95
C GLN A 225 29.95 -52.81 -19.48
N GLY A 226 30.75 -51.83 -19.04
CA GLY A 226 30.27 -50.50 -18.66
C GLY A 226 29.64 -49.75 -19.83
N ALA A 227 30.24 -49.83 -21.03
CA ALA A 227 29.71 -49.20 -22.24
C ALA A 227 28.39 -49.85 -22.69
N GLU A 228 28.31 -51.18 -22.66
CA GLU A 228 27.08 -51.92 -22.98
C GLU A 228 25.94 -51.59 -22.02
N SER A 229 26.23 -51.53 -20.72
CA SER A 229 25.25 -51.17 -19.68
C SER A 229 24.74 -49.74 -19.86
N ALA A 230 25.65 -48.78 -20.08
CA ALA A 230 25.28 -47.39 -20.35
C ALA A 230 24.46 -47.24 -21.64
N GLN A 231 24.77 -48.03 -22.68
CA GLN A 231 23.99 -48.04 -23.92
C GLN A 231 22.59 -48.62 -23.70
N ALA A 232 22.44 -49.67 -22.90
CA ALA A 232 21.15 -50.26 -22.58
C ALA A 232 20.26 -49.27 -21.81
N GLU A 233 20.78 -48.64 -20.76
CA GLU A 233 20.08 -47.58 -20.01
C GLU A 233 19.75 -46.38 -20.89
N GLY A 234 20.68 -45.97 -21.76
CA GLY A 234 20.45 -44.89 -22.71
C GLY A 234 19.29 -45.19 -23.67
N ARG A 235 19.20 -46.43 -24.18
CA ARG A 235 18.10 -46.86 -25.04
C ARG A 235 16.76 -46.87 -24.30
N GLU A 236 16.73 -47.28 -23.04
CA GLU A 236 15.52 -47.27 -22.21
C GLU A 236 15.03 -45.83 -21.99
N LYS A 237 15.92 -44.91 -21.58
CA LYS A 237 15.58 -43.49 -21.42
C LYS A 237 15.08 -42.86 -22.72
N ILE A 238 15.65 -43.20 -23.87
CA ILE A 238 15.16 -42.74 -25.16
C ILE A 238 13.72 -43.24 -25.41
N ARG A 239 13.43 -44.52 -25.13
CA ARG A 239 12.07 -45.07 -25.27
C ARG A 239 11.08 -44.41 -24.32
N GLU A 240 11.45 -44.19 -23.06
CA GLU A 240 10.62 -43.49 -22.09
C GLU A 240 10.36 -42.04 -22.53
N SER A 241 11.38 -41.33 -23.00
CA SER A 241 11.24 -39.96 -23.49
C SER A 241 10.32 -39.88 -24.71
N ALA A 242 10.40 -40.85 -25.63
CA ALA A 242 9.48 -40.94 -26.77
C ALA A 242 8.04 -41.18 -26.31
N ARG A 243 7.83 -42.07 -25.32
CA ARG A 243 6.51 -42.31 -24.74
C ARG A 243 5.94 -41.08 -24.03
N ILE A 244 6.77 -40.34 -23.31
CA ILE A 244 6.35 -39.07 -22.66
C ILE A 244 5.96 -38.05 -23.73
N ALA A 245 6.74 -37.90 -24.79
CA ALA A 245 6.43 -36.98 -25.89
C ALA A 245 5.10 -37.34 -26.60
N GLU A 246 4.81 -38.63 -26.79
CA GLU A 246 3.52 -39.09 -27.31
C GLU A 246 2.36 -38.76 -26.36
N LEU A 247 2.55 -38.95 -25.05
CA LEU A 247 1.55 -38.61 -24.03
C LEU A 247 1.30 -37.10 -23.96
N GLU A 248 2.36 -36.28 -24.05
CA GLU A 248 2.24 -34.82 -24.09
C GLU A 248 1.48 -34.35 -25.34
N LYS A 249 1.78 -34.94 -26.50
CA LYS A 249 1.03 -34.64 -27.73
C LYS A 249 -0.45 -35.00 -27.58
N ALA A 250 -0.75 -36.18 -27.05
CA ALA A 250 -2.14 -36.59 -26.80
C ALA A 250 -2.85 -35.66 -25.80
N ALA A 251 -2.16 -35.20 -24.75
CA ALA A 251 -2.70 -34.25 -23.77
C ALA A 251 -3.00 -32.88 -24.40
N LEU A 252 -2.11 -32.36 -25.26
CA LEU A 252 -2.32 -31.11 -25.99
C LEU A 252 -3.50 -31.21 -26.97
N GLU A 253 -3.64 -32.33 -27.66
CA GLU A 253 -4.79 -32.59 -28.54
C GLU A 253 -6.11 -32.64 -27.75
N ALA A 254 -6.11 -33.31 -26.60
CA ALA A 254 -7.26 -33.37 -25.69
C ALA A 254 -7.62 -31.99 -25.13
N GLU A 255 -6.64 -31.17 -24.73
CA GLU A 255 -6.86 -29.81 -24.25
C GLU A 255 -7.44 -28.91 -25.35
N ARG A 256 -6.94 -29.05 -26.59
CA ARG A 256 -7.48 -28.32 -27.75
C ARG A 256 -8.95 -28.66 -27.97
N LEU A 257 -9.30 -29.94 -28.00
CA LEU A 257 -10.69 -30.39 -28.13
C LEU A 257 -11.57 -29.86 -26.99
N LEU A 258 -11.08 -29.91 -25.75
CA LEU A 258 -11.80 -29.41 -24.58
C LEU A 258 -12.04 -27.89 -24.69
N LYS A 259 -11.05 -27.14 -25.16
CA LYS A 259 -11.17 -25.69 -25.41
C LYS A 259 -12.18 -25.38 -26.50
N GLU A 260 -12.19 -26.15 -27.59
CA GLU A 260 -13.19 -26.04 -28.66
C GLU A 260 -14.62 -26.30 -28.12
N GLU A 261 -14.82 -27.36 -27.34
CA GLU A 261 -16.11 -27.66 -26.72
C GLU A 261 -16.55 -26.59 -25.70
N ARG A 262 -15.62 -26.05 -24.90
CA ARG A 262 -15.91 -24.92 -24.00
C ARG A 262 -16.33 -23.67 -24.77
N ALA A 263 -15.68 -23.38 -25.90
CA ALA A 263 -16.05 -22.25 -26.75
C ALA A 263 -17.44 -22.42 -27.35
N LYS A 264 -17.79 -23.64 -27.81
CA LYS A 264 -19.15 -23.96 -28.29
C LYS A 264 -20.20 -23.77 -27.18
N LEU A 265 -19.94 -24.30 -25.98
CA LEU A 265 -20.83 -24.14 -24.83
C LEU A 265 -21.00 -22.66 -24.44
N ALA A 266 -19.94 -21.87 -24.49
CA ALA A 266 -20.00 -20.44 -24.23
C ALA A 266 -20.84 -19.69 -25.29
N SER A 267 -20.68 -20.02 -26.58
CA SER A 267 -21.49 -19.45 -27.66
C SER A 267 -22.98 -19.76 -27.45
N MET A 268 -23.32 -21.03 -27.17
CA MET A 268 -24.71 -21.44 -26.92
C MET A 268 -25.32 -20.72 -25.72
N LYS A 269 -24.54 -20.50 -24.65
CA LYS A 269 -25.01 -19.73 -23.47
C LYS A 269 -25.25 -18.27 -23.83
N ALA A 270 -24.33 -17.63 -24.52
CA ALA A 270 -24.47 -16.23 -24.95
C ALA A 270 -25.67 -16.04 -25.90
N GLU A 271 -25.88 -16.96 -26.84
CA GLU A 271 -27.06 -16.98 -27.71
C GLU A 271 -28.36 -17.13 -26.92
N TYR A 272 -28.37 -18.02 -25.92
CA TYR A 272 -29.54 -18.23 -25.06
C TYR A 272 -29.85 -16.99 -24.20
N GLU A 273 -28.84 -16.36 -23.60
CA GLU A 273 -28.99 -15.12 -22.82
C GLU A 273 -29.51 -13.98 -23.69
N LEU A 274 -28.99 -13.83 -24.92
CA LEU A 274 -29.49 -12.84 -25.88
C LEU A 274 -30.96 -13.09 -26.23
N MET A 275 -31.35 -14.34 -26.44
CA MET A 275 -32.74 -14.71 -26.69
C MET A 275 -33.64 -14.39 -25.50
N LEU A 276 -33.16 -14.60 -24.27
CA LEU A 276 -33.89 -14.28 -23.06
C LEU A 276 -34.08 -12.76 -22.91
N GLN A 277 -33.01 -11.97 -23.10
CA GLN A 277 -33.08 -10.50 -23.09
C GLN A 277 -34.03 -9.97 -24.16
N LYS A 278 -33.99 -10.51 -25.39
CA LYS A 278 -34.94 -10.13 -26.45
C LYS A 278 -36.38 -10.34 -25.99
N ARG A 279 -36.70 -11.53 -25.44
CA ARG A 279 -38.04 -11.81 -24.90
C ARG A 279 -38.43 -10.85 -23.78
N GLU A 280 -37.52 -10.55 -22.85
CA GLU A 280 -37.79 -9.58 -21.77
C GLU A 280 -38.06 -8.18 -22.31
N THR A 281 -37.30 -7.72 -23.30
CA THR A 281 -37.53 -6.41 -23.93
C THR A 281 -38.84 -6.36 -24.72
N GLU A 282 -39.23 -7.45 -25.37
CA GLU A 282 -40.52 -7.57 -26.07
C GLU A 282 -41.68 -7.54 -25.08
N GLU A 283 -41.60 -8.31 -23.99
CA GLU A 283 -42.60 -8.31 -22.92
C GLU A 283 -42.67 -6.95 -22.22
N TYR A 284 -41.54 -6.29 -21.99
CA TYR A 284 -41.52 -4.93 -21.46
C TYR A 284 -42.22 -3.94 -22.40
N LYS A 285 -41.93 -4.00 -23.71
CA LYS A 285 -42.63 -3.18 -24.71
C LYS A 285 -44.14 -3.43 -24.68
N ARG A 286 -44.57 -4.69 -24.62
CA ARG A 286 -45.98 -5.06 -24.49
C ARG A 286 -46.60 -4.45 -23.22
N ARG A 287 -45.91 -4.53 -22.08
CA ARG A 287 -46.38 -3.92 -20.82
C ARG A 287 -46.54 -2.42 -20.95
N VAL A 288 -45.54 -1.72 -21.47
CA VAL A 288 -45.60 -0.27 -21.70
C VAL A 288 -46.74 0.08 -22.66
N GLU A 289 -46.91 -0.65 -23.77
CA GLU A 289 -48.03 -0.44 -24.71
C GLU A 289 -49.39 -0.68 -24.06
N THR A 290 -49.52 -1.68 -23.19
CA THR A 290 -50.77 -1.91 -22.46
C THR A 290 -51.02 -0.82 -21.42
N GLU A 291 -49.99 -0.35 -20.73
CA GLU A 291 -50.09 0.71 -19.74
C GLU A 291 -50.45 2.05 -20.38
N THR A 292 -49.86 2.39 -21.54
CA THR A 292 -50.23 3.59 -22.29
C THR A 292 -51.68 3.52 -22.76
N LYS A 293 -52.12 2.38 -23.31
CA LYS A 293 -53.55 2.18 -23.68
C LYS A 293 -54.48 2.35 -22.49
N LEU A 294 -54.13 1.79 -21.33
CA LEU A 294 -54.93 1.93 -20.10
C LEU A 294 -54.96 3.39 -19.63
N ARG A 295 -53.84 4.09 -19.73
CA ARG A 295 -53.74 5.52 -19.38
C ARG A 295 -54.57 6.39 -20.31
N ASP A 296 -54.55 6.12 -21.61
CA ASP A 296 -55.36 6.83 -22.59
C ASP A 296 -56.86 6.60 -22.37
N LEU A 297 -57.25 5.34 -22.07
CA LEU A 297 -58.61 5.01 -21.68
C LEU A 297 -59.04 5.73 -20.39
N ALA A 298 -58.16 5.79 -19.38
CA ALA A 298 -58.45 6.51 -18.14
C ALA A 298 -58.63 8.01 -18.40
N ALA A 299 -57.75 8.62 -19.21
CA ALA A 299 -57.87 10.02 -19.60
C ALA A 299 -59.16 10.31 -20.38
N GLU A 300 -59.59 9.38 -21.24
CA GLU A 300 -60.86 9.51 -21.96
C GLU A 300 -62.07 9.39 -21.02
N VAL A 301 -62.04 8.46 -20.07
CA VAL A 301 -63.07 8.36 -19.01
C VAL A 301 -63.14 9.66 -18.20
N ASP A 302 -61.99 10.27 -17.87
CA ASP A 302 -61.97 11.53 -17.13
C ASP A 302 -62.50 12.71 -17.96
N ARG A 303 -62.21 12.76 -19.27
CA ARG A 303 -62.85 13.74 -20.18
C ARG A 303 -64.37 13.58 -20.20
N LEU A 304 -64.85 12.34 -20.30
CA LEU A 304 -66.29 12.05 -20.28
C LEU A 304 -66.95 12.47 -18.95
N LYS A 305 -66.28 12.23 -17.82
CA LYS A 305 -66.75 12.72 -16.51
C LYS A 305 -66.81 14.24 -16.46
N GLN A 306 -65.75 14.93 -16.90
CA GLN A 306 -65.74 16.40 -16.94
C GLN A 306 -66.87 16.96 -17.81
N MET A 307 -67.16 16.34 -18.95
CA MET A 307 -68.31 16.71 -19.79
C MET A 307 -69.64 16.47 -19.09
N ALA A 308 -69.80 15.34 -18.40
CA ALA A 308 -71.01 15.02 -17.65
C ALA A 308 -71.23 15.98 -16.46
N ASP A 309 -70.16 16.34 -15.74
CA ASP A 309 -70.22 17.27 -14.62
C ASP A 309 -70.53 18.70 -15.08
N ALA A 310 -69.97 19.14 -16.22
CA ALA A 310 -70.31 20.41 -16.85
C ALA A 310 -71.78 20.48 -17.28
N GLN A 311 -72.33 19.38 -17.82
CA GLN A 311 -73.75 19.30 -18.17
C GLN A 311 -74.68 19.32 -16.94
N ARG A 312 -74.27 18.71 -15.82
CA ARG A 312 -75.02 18.77 -14.56
C ARG A 312 -75.03 20.19 -14.00
N PHE A 313 -73.88 20.86 -14.01
CA PHE A 313 -73.78 22.24 -13.54
C PHE A 313 -74.62 23.23 -14.35
N ALA A 314 -74.68 23.06 -15.68
CA ALA A 314 -75.52 23.89 -16.55
C ALA A 314 -77.02 23.77 -16.21
N LYS A 315 -77.50 22.56 -15.94
CA LYS A 315 -78.90 22.31 -15.56
C LYS A 315 -79.26 22.88 -14.18
N ASP A 316 -78.33 22.80 -13.21
CA ASP A 316 -78.54 23.38 -11.88
C ASP A 316 -78.54 24.92 -11.88
N ALA A 317 -77.82 25.56 -12.81
CA ALA A 317 -77.81 27.01 -12.96
C ALA A 317 -79.13 27.56 -13.53
N GLU A 318 -79.76 26.87 -14.48
CA GLU A 318 -81.07 27.24 -15.03
C GLU A 318 -82.17 27.17 -13.95
N ALA A 319 -82.17 26.13 -13.12
CA ALA A 319 -83.16 25.97 -12.05
C ALA A 319 -83.10 27.07 -10.97
N LYS A 320 -81.91 27.66 -10.72
CA LYS A 320 -81.75 28.77 -9.75
C LYS A 320 -82.24 30.12 -10.28
N GLY A 321 -82.29 30.31 -11.60
CA GLY A 321 -82.78 31.55 -12.22
C GLY A 321 -84.29 31.76 -12.12
N GLU A 322 -85.08 30.69 -12.08
CA GLU A 322 -86.54 30.75 -12.01
C GLU A 322 -87.06 31.02 -10.59
N VAL A 323 -86.34 30.59 -9.56
CA VAL A 323 -86.68 30.82 -8.14
C VAL A 323 -86.49 32.29 -7.72
N ALA A 324 -85.54 33.01 -8.32
CA ALA A 324 -85.27 34.40 -7.97
C ALA A 324 -86.31 35.39 -8.54
N LYS A 325 -86.94 35.07 -9.68
CA LYS A 325 -87.98 35.92 -10.31
C LYS A 325 -89.30 35.89 -9.55
N THR A 326 -89.70 34.72 -9.06
CA THR A 326 -90.95 34.51 -8.32
C THR A 326 -90.95 35.17 -6.93
N MET A 327 -89.78 35.26 -6.27
CA MET A 327 -89.64 35.93 -4.97
C MET A 327 -89.73 37.47 -5.05
N SER A 328 -89.24 38.08 -6.13
CA SER A 328 -89.26 39.55 -6.33
C SER A 328 -90.69 40.07 -6.59
N GLU A 329 -91.48 39.31 -7.34
CA GLU A 329 -92.89 39.66 -7.64
C GLU A 329 -93.80 39.57 -6.41
N ALA A 330 -93.55 38.60 -5.51
CA ALA A 330 -94.30 38.45 -4.26
C ALA A 330 -94.08 39.61 -3.28
N GLN A 331 -92.84 40.12 -3.15
CA GLN A 331 -92.55 41.26 -2.27
C GLN A 331 -93.20 42.57 -2.75
N LYS A 332 -93.27 42.79 -4.07
CA LYS A 332 -93.93 43.98 -4.65
C LYS A 332 -95.43 44.00 -4.35
N GLN A 333 -96.11 42.86 -4.37
CA GLN A 333 -97.54 42.77 -4.04
C GLN A 333 -97.83 43.12 -2.57
N LEU A 334 -96.97 42.70 -1.64
CA LEU A 334 -97.13 43.02 -0.21
C LEU A 334 -96.99 44.52 0.06
N LEU A 335 -96.08 45.21 -0.63
CA LEU A 335 -95.92 46.67 -0.48
C LEU A 335 -97.13 47.44 -1.05
N ILE A 336 -97.73 46.97 -2.16
CA ILE A 336 -98.98 47.55 -2.70
C ILE A 336 -100.13 47.40 -1.69
N GLN A 337 -100.24 46.25 -1.01
CA GLN A 337 -101.24 46.04 0.03
C GLN A 337 -101.06 47.01 1.20
N LYS A 338 -99.82 47.23 1.67
CA LYS A 338 -99.52 48.21 2.72
C LYS A 338 -99.91 49.65 2.34
N CYS A 339 -99.72 50.06 1.08
CA CYS A 339 -100.14 51.39 0.60
C CYS A 339 -101.66 51.62 0.66
N ASN A 340 -102.45 50.54 0.62
CA ASN A 340 -103.91 50.59 0.65
C ASN A 340 -104.50 50.49 2.06
N ASP A 341 -103.66 50.29 3.09
CA ASP A 341 -104.10 50.27 4.48
C ASP A 341 -104.72 51.64 4.86
N PRO A 342 -105.98 51.67 5.36
CA PRO A 342 -106.64 52.90 5.78
C PRO A 342 -105.84 53.70 6.82
N GLU A 343 -105.12 53.02 7.72
CA GLU A 343 -104.27 53.66 8.73
C GLU A 343 -103.11 54.43 8.09
N VAL A 344 -102.42 53.79 7.13
CA VAL A 344 -101.30 54.40 6.40
C VAL A 344 -101.78 55.60 5.59
N ARG A 345 -102.90 55.47 4.88
CA ARG A 345 -103.50 56.57 4.12
C ARG A 345 -103.93 57.73 5.01
N ARG A 346 -104.45 57.46 6.20
CA ARG A 346 -104.84 58.50 7.16
C ARG A 346 -103.62 59.28 7.65
N ILE A 347 -102.55 58.59 8.01
CA ILE A 347 -101.30 59.23 8.48
C ILE A 347 -100.67 60.05 7.35
N LEU A 348 -100.62 59.49 6.13
CA LEU A 348 -100.01 60.15 4.97
C LEU A 348 -100.94 61.12 4.24
N ALA A 349 -102.17 61.32 4.71
CA ALA A 349 -103.20 62.11 4.03
C ALA A 349 -102.73 63.51 3.57
N PRO A 350 -101.92 64.28 4.34
CA PRO A 350 -101.43 65.58 3.87
C PRO A 350 -100.55 65.50 2.62
N PHE A 351 -99.85 64.37 2.42
CA PHE A 351 -98.93 64.15 1.31
C PHE A 351 -99.62 63.57 0.08
N LEU A 352 -100.54 62.63 0.30
CA LEU A 352 -101.28 61.94 -0.77
C LEU A 352 -102.38 62.81 -1.39
N ALA A 353 -102.96 63.73 -0.64
CA ALA A 353 -103.99 64.62 -1.17
C ALA A 353 -103.42 65.58 -2.22
N GLU A 354 -104.21 65.92 -3.22
CA GLU A 354 -103.84 66.93 -4.22
C GLU A 354 -103.99 68.33 -3.63
N GLY A 355 -102.96 69.17 -3.82
CA GLY A 355 -102.97 70.55 -3.36
C GLY A 355 -102.11 71.44 -4.23
N TYR A 356 -102.20 72.74 -4.01
CA TYR A 356 -101.50 73.73 -4.82
C TYR A 356 -100.06 73.98 -4.35
N THR A 357 -99.67 73.48 -3.17
CA THR A 357 -98.32 73.68 -2.64
C THR A 357 -97.44 72.44 -2.84
N GLN A 358 -96.13 72.68 -3.01
CA GLN A 358 -95.09 71.66 -3.09
C GLN A 358 -93.92 72.04 -2.17
N PRO A 359 -93.27 71.07 -1.50
CA PRO A 359 -92.11 71.33 -0.65
C PRO A 359 -90.99 72.04 -1.42
N GLY A 360 -90.40 73.08 -0.82
CA GLY A 360 -89.27 73.82 -1.38
C GLY A 360 -89.59 74.80 -2.52
N LEU A 361 -90.87 75.00 -2.88
CA LEU A 361 -91.28 76.00 -3.88
C LEU A 361 -92.02 77.17 -3.20
N SER A 362 -91.65 78.41 -3.56
CA SER A 362 -92.34 79.61 -3.09
C SER A 362 -93.56 79.92 -3.97
N GLY A 363 -94.76 79.84 -3.41
CA GLY A 363 -96.02 80.16 -4.10
C GLY A 363 -96.94 78.96 -4.30
N GLN A 364 -98.18 79.22 -4.74
CA GLN A 364 -99.15 78.19 -5.14
C GLN A 364 -98.94 77.84 -6.62
N GLN A 365 -98.89 76.55 -6.93
CA GLN A 365 -98.96 76.01 -8.29
C GLN A 365 -100.36 76.26 -8.88
N PRO A 366 -100.50 76.41 -10.20
CA PRO A 366 -101.81 76.57 -10.85
C PRO A 366 -102.66 75.29 -10.77
N ASP A 367 -102.02 74.12 -10.83
CA ASP A 367 -102.69 72.81 -10.80
C ASP A 367 -102.60 72.15 -9.42
N ARG A 368 -103.63 71.39 -9.04
CA ARG A 368 -103.60 70.56 -7.84
C ARG A 368 -102.86 69.27 -8.16
N VAL A 369 -101.79 69.00 -7.45
CA VAL A 369 -100.97 67.80 -7.64
C VAL A 369 -100.65 67.14 -6.30
N PRO A 370 -100.51 65.81 -6.21
CA PRO A 370 -99.97 65.16 -5.03
C PRO A 370 -98.55 65.64 -4.73
N ILE A 371 -98.09 65.53 -3.49
CA ILE A 371 -96.71 65.93 -3.18
C ILE A 371 -95.72 65.05 -3.94
N SER A 372 -94.67 65.66 -4.47
CA SER A 372 -93.59 64.93 -5.13
C SER A 372 -92.67 64.24 -4.11
N LEU A 373 -92.37 62.96 -4.32
CA LEU A 373 -91.44 62.22 -3.48
C LEU A 373 -90.03 62.81 -3.57
N ASN A 374 -89.57 63.10 -4.80
CA ASN A 374 -88.28 63.77 -5.01
C ASN A 374 -88.21 65.15 -4.36
N ARG A 375 -89.32 65.90 -4.32
CA ARG A 375 -89.39 67.19 -3.61
C ARG A 375 -89.37 67.03 -2.10
N LEU A 376 -90.04 66.02 -1.54
CA LEU A 376 -89.92 65.70 -0.11
C LEU A 376 -88.50 65.33 0.26
N ALA A 377 -87.85 64.50 -0.56
CA ALA A 377 -86.44 64.13 -0.38
C ALA A 377 -85.53 65.37 -0.45
N GLY A 378 -85.67 66.19 -1.50
CA GLY A 378 -84.88 67.40 -1.70
C GLY A 378 -85.11 68.50 -0.66
N PHE A 379 -86.32 68.58 -0.08
CA PHE A 379 -86.62 69.47 1.05
C PHE A 379 -86.02 68.95 2.37
N GLY A 380 -85.51 67.71 2.39
CA GLY A 380 -84.94 67.06 3.55
C GLY A 380 -85.97 66.38 4.46
N ALA A 381 -87.25 66.33 4.06
CA ALA A 381 -88.33 65.76 4.88
C ALA A 381 -88.24 64.24 5.04
N LEU A 382 -87.49 63.55 4.17
CA LEU A 382 -87.27 62.10 4.24
C LEU A 382 -85.96 61.70 4.95
N ASN A 383 -85.21 62.66 5.50
CA ASN A 383 -84.03 62.33 6.30
C ASN A 383 -84.48 61.77 7.66
N PRO A 384 -83.99 60.59 8.11
CA PRO A 384 -84.44 59.93 9.34
C PRO A 384 -83.88 60.60 10.61
N ASP A 385 -83.87 61.93 10.65
CA ASP A 385 -83.35 62.76 11.72
C ASP A 385 -84.41 63.78 12.20
N LYS A 386 -84.14 64.42 13.35
CA LYS A 386 -85.02 65.45 13.92
C LYS A 386 -85.33 66.55 12.90
N ARG A 387 -84.33 66.95 12.12
CA ARG A 387 -84.47 68.00 11.10
C ARG A 387 -85.46 67.58 10.02
N GLY A 388 -85.38 66.36 9.50
CA GLY A 388 -86.31 65.85 8.50
C GLY A 388 -87.74 65.75 9.02
N MET A 389 -87.92 65.33 10.28
CA MET A 389 -89.24 65.34 10.91
C MET A 389 -89.81 66.76 11.04
N CYS A 390 -89.00 67.75 11.42
CA CYS A 390 -89.42 69.17 11.42
C CYS A 390 -89.89 69.62 10.03
N GLN A 391 -89.13 69.29 8.97
CA GLN A 391 -89.51 69.63 7.60
C GLN A 391 -90.79 68.92 7.16
N LEU A 392 -90.97 67.67 7.57
CA LEU A 392 -92.16 66.89 7.27
C LEU A 392 -93.42 67.49 7.93
N ILE A 393 -93.31 67.95 9.18
CA ILE A 393 -94.40 68.65 9.88
C ILE A 393 -94.76 69.96 9.18
N ILE A 394 -93.76 70.75 8.76
CA ILE A 394 -94.00 72.01 8.04
C ILE A 394 -94.86 71.76 6.80
N VAL A 395 -94.53 70.71 6.05
CA VAL A 395 -95.29 70.33 4.85
C VAL A 395 -96.71 69.86 5.21
N ALA A 396 -96.86 69.01 6.23
CA ALA A 396 -98.15 68.46 6.64
C ALA A 396 -99.09 69.47 7.34
N THR A 397 -98.56 70.59 7.83
CA THR A 397 -99.33 71.62 8.56
C THR A 397 -99.39 72.96 7.83
N TRP A 398 -98.93 73.01 6.57
CA TRP A 398 -98.76 74.24 5.82
C TRP A 398 -100.09 75.01 5.66
N LYS A 399 -100.19 76.18 6.30
CA LYS A 399 -101.42 76.98 6.33
C LYS A 399 -101.83 77.60 4.99
N VAL A 400 -100.89 77.73 4.04
CA VAL A 400 -101.12 78.34 2.72
C VAL A 400 -101.93 77.41 1.81
N ASP A 401 -101.81 76.09 1.99
CA ASP A 401 -102.63 75.13 1.28
C ASP A 401 -103.96 74.93 2.02
N LYS A 402 -105.03 75.52 1.49
CA LYS A 402 -106.38 75.39 2.08
C LYS A 402 -107.08 74.08 1.70
N VAL A 403 -106.51 73.28 0.78
CA VAL A 403 -107.16 72.08 0.23
C VAL A 403 -106.69 70.82 0.93
N ARG A 404 -105.39 70.70 1.24
CA ARG A 404 -104.85 69.49 1.88
C ARG A 404 -105.34 69.32 3.32
N PRO A 405 -105.70 68.09 3.74
CA PRO A 405 -105.92 67.79 5.14
C PRO A 405 -104.64 68.04 5.91
N ARG A 406 -104.75 68.72 7.05
CA ARG A 406 -103.59 69.08 7.87
C ARG A 406 -103.52 68.17 9.06
N TRP A 407 -102.30 67.89 9.50
CA TRP A 407 -102.15 67.25 10.80
C TRP A 407 -102.61 68.20 11.92
N PRO A 408 -103.35 67.70 12.92
CA PRO A 408 -103.76 68.47 14.09
C PRO A 408 -102.61 68.56 15.10
N VAL A 409 -101.42 68.97 14.64
CA VAL A 409 -100.21 69.07 15.45
C VAL A 409 -99.61 70.47 15.35
N PRO A 410 -98.96 70.98 16.42
CA PRO A 410 -98.17 72.21 16.34
C PRO A 410 -97.11 72.15 15.24
N VAL A 411 -96.87 73.27 14.55
CA VAL A 411 -95.81 73.40 13.53
C VAL A 411 -94.41 73.28 14.16
N ASP A 412 -94.30 73.73 15.41
CA ASP A 412 -93.06 73.74 16.19
C ASP A 412 -92.81 72.35 16.81
N PHE A 413 -91.74 71.67 16.36
CA PHE A 413 -91.42 70.30 16.78
C PHE A 413 -91.25 70.18 18.30
N ASP A 414 -90.67 71.19 18.95
CA ASP A 414 -90.38 71.15 20.38
C ASP A 414 -91.66 71.27 21.25
N ARG A 415 -92.82 71.55 20.63
CA ARG A 415 -94.13 71.56 21.28
C ARG A 415 -94.94 70.28 21.04
N LEU A 416 -94.40 69.32 20.29
CA LEU A 416 -95.09 68.06 20.03
C LEU A 416 -95.10 67.18 21.26
N THR A 417 -96.23 66.52 21.49
CA THR A 417 -96.32 65.41 22.46
C THR A 417 -95.56 64.18 21.92
N PRO A 418 -95.08 63.28 22.79
CA PRO A 418 -94.39 62.06 22.37
C PRO A 418 -95.17 61.22 21.35
N GLU A 419 -96.50 61.14 21.48
CA GLU A 419 -97.39 60.44 20.54
C GLU A 419 -97.39 61.08 19.15
N GLN A 420 -97.37 62.42 19.09
CA GLN A 420 -97.26 63.15 17.82
C GLN A 420 -95.88 62.98 17.19
N ILE A 421 -94.81 62.92 17.99
CA ILE A 421 -93.46 62.63 17.48
C ILE A 421 -93.41 61.25 16.85
N GLU A 422 -93.97 60.23 17.51
CA GLU A 422 -94.04 58.87 16.95
C GLU A 422 -94.94 58.80 15.70
N MET A 423 -96.04 59.56 15.64
CA MET A 423 -96.85 59.68 14.42
C MET A 423 -96.03 60.26 13.25
N VAL A 424 -95.29 61.35 13.48
CA VAL A 424 -94.46 62.00 12.46
C VAL A 424 -93.34 61.06 12.00
N LYS A 425 -92.69 60.36 12.93
CA LYS A 425 -91.66 59.36 12.65
C LYS A 425 -92.20 58.19 11.84
N LYS A 426 -93.38 57.67 12.22
CA LYS A 426 -94.09 56.61 11.49
C LYS A 426 -94.46 57.07 10.08
N ALA A 427 -94.97 58.29 9.92
CA ALA A 427 -95.26 58.87 8.62
C ALA A 427 -94.01 58.99 7.74
N GLN A 428 -92.90 59.46 8.31
CA GLN A 428 -91.62 59.58 7.62
C GLN A 428 -91.12 58.22 7.14
N GLN A 429 -91.13 57.22 8.02
CA GLN A 429 -90.71 55.86 7.69
C GLN A 429 -91.57 55.25 6.58
N LEU A 430 -92.89 55.45 6.64
CA LEU A 430 -93.81 54.99 5.61
C LEU A 430 -93.57 55.66 4.26
N LEU A 431 -93.25 56.95 4.23
CA LEU A 431 -92.88 57.65 2.98
C LEU A 431 -91.55 57.16 2.41
N ILE A 432 -90.59 56.78 3.24
CA ILE A 432 -89.31 56.21 2.79
C ILE A 432 -89.50 54.79 2.24
N GLU A 433 -90.23 53.93 2.97
CA GLU A 433 -90.46 52.53 2.59
C GLU A 433 -91.39 52.42 1.37
N LEU A 434 -92.51 53.14 1.39
CA LEU A 434 -93.57 53.02 0.39
C LEU A 434 -93.45 54.06 -0.72
N GLY A 435 -92.59 55.06 -0.59
CA GLY A 435 -92.45 56.17 -1.54
C GLY A 435 -92.39 55.76 -3.01
N PRO A 436 -91.48 54.84 -3.41
CA PRO A 436 -91.39 54.40 -4.80
C PRO A 436 -92.69 53.74 -5.31
N ILE A 437 -93.32 52.90 -4.48
CA ILE A 437 -94.59 52.24 -4.82
C ILE A 437 -95.74 53.27 -4.88
N LEU A 438 -95.76 54.26 -3.99
CA LEU A 438 -96.74 55.34 -4.00
C LEU A 438 -96.61 56.22 -5.26
N VAL A 439 -95.41 56.41 -5.79
CA VAL A 439 -95.17 57.05 -7.09
C VAL A 439 -95.68 56.17 -8.24
N GLU A 440 -95.37 54.87 -8.24
CA GLU A 440 -95.89 53.92 -9.24
C GLU A 440 -97.43 53.88 -9.24
N GLN A 441 -98.05 53.93 -8.06
CA GLN A 441 -99.52 53.98 -7.88
C GLN A 441 -100.12 55.38 -8.09
N LYS A 442 -99.31 56.38 -8.49
CA LYS A 442 -99.70 57.78 -8.75
C LYS A 442 -100.32 58.50 -7.53
N MET A 443 -100.06 58.02 -6.32
CA MET A 443 -100.50 58.67 -5.08
C MET A 443 -99.51 59.74 -4.59
N LEU A 444 -98.26 59.65 -5.03
CA LEU A 444 -97.28 60.72 -4.94
C LEU A 444 -96.85 61.09 -6.37
N SER A 445 -96.49 62.35 -6.56
CA SER A 445 -95.85 62.76 -7.81
C SER A 445 -94.40 62.25 -7.81
N PRO A 446 -93.82 61.88 -8.97
CA PRO A 446 -92.41 61.51 -9.03
C PRO A 446 -91.48 62.58 -8.47
#